data_AF-A0A1V9HLE1-F1
#
_entry.id   AF-A0A1V9HLE1-F1
#
_cell.length_a   1.000
_cell.length_b   1.000
_cell.length_c   1.000
_cell.angle_alpha   90.00
_cell.angle_beta   90.00
_cell.angle_gamma   90.00
#
_symmetry.space_group_name_H-M   'P 1'
#
loop_
_entity.id
_entity.type
_entity.pdbx_description
1 polymer ?
#
loop_
_entity_poly.entity_id
_entity_poly.type
_entity_poly.pdbx_seq_one_letter_code
_entity_poly.pdbx_strand_id
1 'polypeptide(L)'
;MTNFTIDDHNQALQALTLLEARWENYDGNNPNKYWADIEAARAKLAVITKALKSSGLLPRTPEEERDALLDSTFPDARSKEIVREGLNNDA
;
A
#
# COMPACT_ATOMS: atom_id res chain seq x y z
N MET A 1 -10.36 1.52 13.28
CA MET A 1 -9.12 1.21 12.54
C MET A 1 -8.65 -0.16 13.00
N THR A 2 -8.41 -1.09 12.08
CA THR A 2 -7.75 -2.35 12.41
C THR A 2 -6.30 -2.07 12.71
N ASN A 3 -5.88 -2.25 13.96
CA ASN A 3 -4.47 -2.17 14.35
C ASN A 3 -3.76 -3.42 13.83
N PHE A 4 -3.06 -3.29 12.72
CA PHE A 4 -2.16 -4.33 12.23
C PHE A 4 -0.82 -4.24 12.94
N THR A 5 -0.15 -5.39 13.05
CA THR A 5 1.17 -5.53 13.66
C THR A 5 2.23 -5.84 12.61
N ILE A 6 3.51 -5.72 12.99
CA ILE A 6 4.62 -6.18 12.15
C ILE A 6 4.51 -7.70 11.91
N ASP A 7 3.98 -8.46 12.86
CA ASP A 7 3.76 -9.89 12.70
C ASP A 7 2.70 -10.19 11.62
N ASP A 8 1.59 -9.45 11.61
CA ASP A 8 0.58 -9.56 10.54
C ASP A 8 1.17 -9.30 9.15
N HIS A 9 2.08 -8.32 9.06
CA HIS A 9 2.80 -8.03 7.81
C HIS A 9 3.70 -9.19 7.39
N ASN A 10 4.46 -9.76 8.33
CA ASN A 10 5.34 -10.90 8.05
C ASN A 10 4.54 -12.13 7.63
N GLN A 11 3.42 -12.41 8.30
CA GLN A 11 2.52 -13.51 7.94
C GLN A 11 1.92 -13.30 6.54
N ALA A 12 1.48 -12.09 6.21
CA ALA A 12 0.95 -11.78 4.88
C ALA A 12 2.02 -11.91 3.78
N LEU A 13 3.25 -11.47 4.05
CA LEU A 13 4.37 -11.64 3.14
C LEU A 13 4.69 -13.13 2.91
N GLN A 14 4.79 -13.92 3.98
CA GLN A 14 5.03 -15.37 3.89
C GLN A 14 3.94 -16.09 3.10
N ALA A 15 2.67 -15.72 3.31
CA ALA A 15 1.55 -16.30 2.57
C ALA A 15 1.63 -16.01 1.07
N LEU A 16 1.99 -14.77 0.69
CA LEU A 16 2.20 -14.39 -0.70
C LEU A 16 3.36 -15.19 -1.32
N THR A 17 4.51 -15.23 -0.65
CA THR A 17 5.70 -15.98 -1.12
C THR A 17 5.40 -17.46 -1.31
N LEU A 18 4.63 -18.08 -0.41
CA LEU A 18 4.23 -19.48 -0.56
C LEU A 18 3.34 -19.71 -1.78
N LEU A 19 2.42 -18.79 -2.07
CA LEU A 19 1.55 -18.87 -3.25
C LEU A 19 2.33 -18.64 -4.55
N GLU A 20 3.25 -17.69 -4.56
CA GLU A 20 4.15 -17.45 -5.70
C GLU A 20 5.02 -18.68 -5.97
N ALA A 21 5.61 -19.29 -4.93
CA ALA A 21 6.37 -20.53 -5.08
C ALA A 21 5.51 -21.68 -5.62
N ARG A 22 4.25 -21.81 -5.18
CA ARG A 22 3.31 -22.81 -5.73
C ARG A 22 2.97 -22.56 -7.19
N TRP A 23 2.88 -21.29 -7.57
CA TRP A 23 2.64 -20.88 -8.95
C TRP A 23 3.84 -21.16 -9.85
N GLU A 24 5.06 -20.84 -9.41
CA GLU A 24 6.29 -21.13 -10.16
C GLU A 24 6.54 -22.63 -10.36
N ASN A 25 6.21 -23.45 -9.36
CA ASN A 25 6.35 -24.91 -9.43
C ASN A 25 5.13 -25.59 -10.06
N TYR A 26 4.18 -24.85 -10.61
CA TYR A 26 2.96 -25.44 -11.18
C TYR A 26 3.20 -25.95 -12.60
N ASP A 27 2.99 -27.26 -12.80
CA ASP A 27 3.19 -27.97 -14.07
C ASP A 27 1.88 -28.35 -14.77
N GLY A 28 0.73 -27.93 -14.24
CA GLY A 28 -0.58 -28.29 -14.77
C GLY A 28 -1.11 -27.31 -15.82
N ASN A 29 -2.19 -27.71 -16.51
CA ASN A 29 -2.72 -27.00 -17.67
C ASN A 29 -3.64 -25.79 -17.36
N ASN A 30 -3.66 -25.29 -16.11
CA ASN A 30 -4.50 -24.15 -15.73
C ASN A 30 -3.66 -22.89 -15.44
N PRO A 31 -3.50 -21.96 -16.41
CA PRO A 31 -2.70 -20.76 -16.22
C PRO A 31 -3.31 -19.76 -15.22
N ASN A 32 -4.49 -20.02 -14.65
CA ASN A 32 -5.12 -19.15 -13.67
C ASN A 32 -5.22 -19.80 -12.28
N LYS A 33 -4.61 -20.98 -12.06
CA LYS A 33 -4.86 -21.81 -10.87
C LYS A 33 -4.64 -21.08 -9.55
N TYR A 34 -3.59 -20.27 -9.44
CA TYR A 34 -3.26 -19.53 -8.22
C TYR A 34 -3.40 -18.02 -8.38
N TRP A 35 -3.82 -17.53 -9.54
CA TRP A 35 -3.85 -16.11 -9.85
C TRP A 35 -4.75 -15.34 -8.87
N ALA A 36 -5.98 -15.81 -8.66
CA ALA A 36 -6.92 -15.18 -7.75
C ALA A 36 -6.40 -15.13 -6.30
N ASP A 37 -5.76 -16.21 -5.84
CA ASP A 37 -5.20 -16.29 -4.49
C ASP A 37 -3.99 -15.36 -4.32
N ILE A 38 -3.12 -15.27 -5.34
CA ILE A 38 -1.99 -14.33 -5.37
C ILE A 38 -2.49 -12.89 -5.30
N GLU A 39 -3.49 -12.53 -6.12
CA GLU A 39 -4.04 -11.17 -6.12
C GLU A 39 -4.70 -10.82 -4.78
N ALA A 40 -5.43 -11.76 -4.17
CA ALA A 40 -5.98 -11.56 -2.83
C ALA A 40 -4.89 -11.38 -1.77
N ALA A 41 -3.80 -12.16 -1.84
CA ALA A 41 -2.67 -12.04 -0.92
C ALA A 41 -1.93 -10.71 -1.10
N ARG A 42 -1.71 -10.26 -2.35
CA ARG A 42 -1.12 -8.95 -2.65
C ARG A 42 -1.98 -7.81 -2.09
N ALA A 43 -3.29 -7.86 -2.32
CA ALA A 43 -4.21 -6.85 -1.81
C ALA A 43 -4.18 -6.78 -0.27
N LYS A 44 -4.16 -7.94 0.39
CA LYS A 44 -4.05 -8.01 1.85
C LYS A 44 -2.74 -7.41 2.37
N LEU A 45 -1.61 -7.78 1.76
CA LEU A 45 -0.30 -7.23 2.13
C LEU A 45 -0.29 -5.71 1.96
N ALA A 46 -0.82 -5.19 0.84
CA ALA A 46 -0.89 -3.76 0.58
C ALA A 46 -1.69 -2.99 1.64
N VAL A 47 -2.84 -3.53 2.09
CA VAL A 47 -3.65 -2.91 3.16
C VAL A 47 -2.87 -2.86 4.49
N ILE A 48 -2.20 -3.96 4.85
CA ILE A 48 -1.41 -4.05 6.09
C ILE A 48 -0.23 -3.08 6.03
N THR A 49 0.54 -3.10 4.95
CA THR A 49 1.69 -2.20 4.75
C THR A 49 1.25 -0.73 4.82
N LYS A 50 0.14 -0.36 4.15
CA LYS A 50 -0.40 1.01 4.21
C LYS A 50 -0.77 1.41 5.64
N ALA A 51 -1.43 0.54 6.38
CA ALA A 51 -1.80 0.80 7.76
C ALA A 51 -0.57 1.00 8.66
N LEU A 52 0.44 0.14 8.53
CA LEU A 52 1.67 0.24 9.32
C LEU A 52 2.50 1.48 8.96
N LYS A 53 2.55 1.87 7.69
CA LYS A 53 3.15 3.14 7.27
C LYS A 53 2.40 4.33 7.85
N SER A 54 1.06 4.27 7.88
CA SER A 54 0.23 5.32 8.47
C SER A 54 0.42 5.46 9.98
N SER A 55 0.70 4.36 10.69
CA SER A 55 0.99 4.36 12.12
C SER A 55 2.46 4.63 12.45
N GLY A 56 3.32 4.84 11.44
CA GLY A 56 4.76 5.07 11.62
C GLY A 56 5.58 3.84 12.01
N LEU A 57 4.99 2.63 11.96
CA LEU A 57 5.69 1.37 12.26
C LEU A 57 6.53 0.87 11.07
N LEU A 58 6.17 1.27 9.86
CA LEU A 58 7.01 1.11 8.67
C LEU A 58 7.40 2.48 8.11
N PRO A 59 8.64 2.65 7.62
CA PRO A 59 9.02 3.87 6.94
C PRO A 59 8.24 4.02 5.64
N ARG A 60 7.89 5.26 5.32
CA ARG A 60 7.39 5.65 4.01
C ARG A 60 8.57 5.91 3.08
N THR A 61 8.36 5.78 1.77
CA THR A 61 9.32 6.31 0.79
C THR A 61 9.19 7.85 0.74
N PRO A 62 10.19 8.59 0.23
CA PRO A 62 10.11 10.04 0.09
C PRO A 62 8.88 10.50 -0.72
N GLU A 63 8.48 9.73 -1.74
CA GLU A 63 7.29 10.01 -2.54
C GLU A 63 6.01 9.84 -1.71
N GLU A 64 5.92 8.76 -0.93
CA GLU A 64 4.77 8.50 -0.05
C GLU A 64 4.67 9.53 1.09
N GLU A 65 5.80 10.03 1.60
CA GLU A 65 5.81 11.13 2.57
C GLU A 65 5.31 12.43 1.95
N ARG A 66 5.82 12.77 0.76
CA ARG A 66 5.36 13.95 0.01
C ARG A 66 3.86 13.88 -0.27
N ASP A 67 3.38 12.74 -0.76
CA ASP A 67 1.98 12.57 -1.12
C ASP A 67 1.08 12.61 0.14
N ALA A 68 1.51 11.99 1.24
CA ALA A 68 0.79 12.10 2.52
C ALA A 68 0.75 13.53 3.06
N LEU A 69 1.83 14.31 2.89
CA LEU A 69 1.88 15.72 3.25
C LEU A 69 0.89 16.53 2.41
N LEU A 70 0.86 16.31 1.08
CA LEU A 70 -0.07 16.97 0.17
C LEU A 70 -1.52 16.66 0.52
N ASP A 71 -1.85 15.38 0.73
CA ASP A 71 -3.20 14.95 1.13
C ASP A 71 -3.64 15.59 2.46
N SER A 72 -2.72 15.72 3.43
CA SER A 72 -3.02 16.34 4.72
C SER A 72 -3.16 17.86 4.65
N THR A 73 -2.43 18.50 3.73
CA THR A 73 -2.42 19.96 3.55
C THR A 73 -3.63 20.41 2.72
N PHE A 74 -4.07 19.58 1.78
CA PHE A 74 -5.16 19.89 0.85
C PHE A 74 -6.24 18.78 0.85
N PRO A 75 -6.92 18.53 1.97
CA PRO A 75 -7.88 17.42 2.11
C PRO A 75 -9.08 17.53 1.18
N ASP A 76 -9.42 18.75 0.74
CA ASP A 76 -10.54 19.04 -0.15
C ASP A 76 -10.14 19.13 -1.63
N ALA A 77 -8.85 18.94 -1.96
CA ALA A 77 -8.37 19.04 -3.34
C ALA A 77 -9.00 17.96 -4.23
N ARG A 78 -9.54 18.38 -5.37
CA ARG A 78 -10.15 17.48 -6.36
C ARG A 78 -9.12 16.97 -7.34
N SER A 79 -9.46 15.88 -8.02
CA SER A 79 -8.62 15.32 -9.08
C SER A 79 -8.31 16.39 -10.15
N LYS A 80 -7.01 16.59 -10.44
CA LYS A 80 -6.46 17.59 -11.38
C LYS A 80 -6.65 19.06 -10.96
N GLU A 81 -7.02 19.31 -9.72
CA GLU A 81 -7.04 20.67 -9.18
C GLU A 81 -5.61 21.17 -8.94
N ILE A 82 -5.32 22.39 -9.40
CA ILE A 82 -4.04 23.06 -9.15
C ILE A 82 -4.23 23.98 -7.95
N VAL A 83 -3.70 23.60 -6.80
CA VAL A 83 -3.68 24.46 -5.63
C VAL A 83 -2.38 25.28 -5.62
N ARG A 84 -2.50 26.61 -5.49
CA ARG A 84 -1.35 27.49 -5.26
C ARG A 84 -1.31 27.83 -3.77
N GLU A 85 -0.16 27.61 -3.14
CA GLU A 85 0.11 28.17 -1.83
C GLU A 85 0.12 29.70 -1.96
N GLY A 86 -0.84 30.36 -1.32
CA GLY A 86 -0.90 31.81 -1.29
C GLY A 86 0.29 32.34 -0.49
N LEU A 87 1.20 33.05 -1.16
CA LEU A 87 2.07 34.02 -0.49
C LEU A 87 1.17 35.01 0.25
N ASN A 88 1.04 34.86 1.57
CA ASN A 88 0.63 35.96 2.43
C ASN A 88 1.76 36.99 2.38
N ASN A 89 1.68 37.87 1.39
CA ASN A 89 2.53 39.03 1.27
C ASN A 89 1.60 40.23 1.16
N ASP A 90 0.94 40.57 2.27
CA ASP A 90 0.31 41.86 2.43
C ASP A 90 1.07 42.60 3.53
N ALA A 91 1.76 43.64 3.05
CA ALA A 91 2.46 44.69 3.77
C ALA A 91 1.49 45.64 4.50
#